data_AF-A0A1D6DVQ2-F1
#
_entry.id   AF-A0A1D6DVQ2-F1
#
_cell.length_a   1.000
_cell.length_b   1.000
_cell.length_c   1.000
_cell.angle_alpha   90.00
_cell.angle_beta   90.00
_cell.angle_gamma   90.00
#
_symmetry.space_group_name_H-M   'P 1'
#
loop_
_entity.id
_entity.type
_entity.pdbx_description
1 polymer ?
#
loop_
_entity_poly.entity_id
_entity_poly.type
_entity_poly.pdbx_seq_one_letter_code
_entity_poly.pdbx_strand_id
1 'polypeptide(L)'
;MFAMKDKLDITLGVAIGSSTQISMFVIPFCVVIGWMMGQRMDLNFQLFETATLFITVLVVAFMLQDGTANYLKGLMLILCYLIVAASFFVHVDPQSSDG
;
A
#
# COMPACT_ATOMS: atom_id res chain seq x y z
N MET A 1 1.06 30.18 -15.90
CA MET A 1 2.50 30.20 -16.19
C MET A 1 3.34 29.47 -15.12
N PHE A 2 2.80 28.44 -14.45
CA PHE A 2 3.55 27.51 -13.59
C PHE A 2 3.05 26.11 -13.91
N ALA A 3 3.68 25.53 -14.93
CA ALA A 3 3.26 24.29 -15.55
C ALA A 3 3.59 23.10 -14.66
N MET A 4 2.60 22.61 -13.91
CA MET A 4 2.24 21.21 -13.63
C MET A 4 3.31 20.18 -13.18
N LYS A 5 4.61 20.52 -13.09
CA LYS A 5 5.69 19.62 -12.66
C LYS A 5 6.12 19.86 -11.22
N ASP A 6 6.29 21.11 -10.78
CA ASP A 6 6.76 21.41 -9.42
C ASP A 6 5.81 20.97 -8.30
N LYS A 7 4.50 20.90 -8.57
CA LYS A 7 3.52 20.48 -7.56
C LYS A 7 3.43 18.97 -7.41
N LEU A 8 3.93 18.19 -8.38
CA LEU A 8 3.75 16.76 -8.37
C LEU A 8 4.70 16.08 -7.41
N ASP A 9 5.97 16.49 -7.39
CA ASP A 9 6.94 16.00 -6.40
C ASP A 9 6.53 16.39 -4.97
N ILE A 10 5.95 17.58 -4.78
CA ILE A 10 5.41 18.00 -3.49
C ILE A 10 4.20 17.14 -3.10
N THR A 11 3.24 16.95 -4.00
CA THR A 11 2.03 16.15 -3.73
C THR A 11 2.40 14.69 -3.46
N LEU A 12 3.37 14.16 -4.20
CA LEU A 12 3.87 12.81 -4.05
C LEU A 12 4.62 12.63 -2.75
N GLY A 13 5.52 13.57 -2.41
CA GLY A 13 6.23 13.57 -1.13
C GLY A 13 5.27 13.62 0.06
N VAL A 14 4.19 14.41 -0.03
CA VAL A 14 3.13 14.45 0.99
C VAL A 14 2.38 13.11 1.05
N ALA A 15 2.02 12.52 -0.09
CA ALA A 15 1.31 11.24 -0.13
C ALA A 15 2.14 10.08 0.45
N ILE A 16 3.42 10.00 0.07
CA ILE A 16 4.37 9.00 0.61
C ILE A 16 4.63 9.24 2.10
N GLY A 17 4.80 10.50 2.52
CA GLY A 17 5.00 10.83 3.93
C GLY A 17 3.81 10.40 4.79
N SER A 18 2.60 10.68 4.32
CA SER A 18 1.35 10.27 4.97
C SER A 18 1.21 8.74 5.04
N SER A 19 1.44 8.02 3.94
CA SER A 19 1.37 6.55 3.93
C SER A 19 2.43 5.89 4.82
N THR A 20 3.64 6.45 4.85
CA THR A 20 4.74 5.99 5.72
C THR A 20 4.41 6.22 7.19
N GLN A 21 3.83 7.38 7.53
CA GLN A 21 3.39 7.67 8.89
C GLN A 21 2.29 6.71 9.34
N ILE A 22 1.31 6.44 8.47
CA ILE A 22 0.26 5.45 8.73
C ILE A 22 0.89 4.06 8.96
N SER A 23 1.82 3.65 8.10
CA SER A 23 2.49 2.34 8.25
C SER A 23 3.30 2.23 9.56
N MET A 24 4.10 3.24 9.88
CA MET A 24 4.99 3.21 11.06
C MET A 24 4.28 3.45 12.39
N PHE A 25 3.15 4.17 12.39
CA PHE A 25 2.45 4.52 13.63
C PHE A 25 1.10 3.82 13.78
N VAL A 26 0.27 3.82 12.73
CA VAL A 26 -1.11 3.29 12.82
C VAL A 26 -1.11 1.77 12.90
N ILE A 27 -0.26 1.07 12.14
CA ILE A 27 -0.17 -0.41 12.20
C ILE A 27 0.20 -0.92 13.61
N PRO A 28 1.32 -0.47 14.24
CA PRO A 28 1.64 -0.93 15.58
C PRO A 28 0.62 -0.46 16.62
N PHE A 29 0.02 0.72 16.44
CA PHE A 29 -1.04 1.21 17.33
C PHE A 29 -2.29 0.32 17.26
N CYS A 30 -2.70 -0.12 16.07
CA CYS A 30 -3.78 -1.10 15.89
C CYS A 30 -3.49 -2.42 16.59
N VAL A 31 -2.24 -2.90 16.56
CA VAL A 31 -1.83 -4.11 17.27
C VAL A 31 -1.94 -3.96 18.79
N VAL A 32 -1.50 -2.82 19.34
CA VAL A 32 -1.64 -2.52 20.78
C VAL A 32 -3.11 -2.41 21.18
N ILE A 33 -3.97 -1.79 20.36
CA ILE A 33 -5.42 -1.75 20.61
C ILE A 33 -6.03 -3.16 20.55
N GLY A 34 -5.64 -3.98 19.57
CA GLY A 34 -6.08 -5.38 19.48
C GLY A 34 -5.78 -6.14 20.77
N TRP A 35 -4.57 -5.99 21.31
CA TRP A 35 -4.19 -6.55 22.61
C TRP A 35 -5.06 -6.02 23.75
N MET A 36 -5.39 -4.72 23.77
CA MET A 36 -6.28 -4.13 24.79
C MET A 36 -7.73 -4.65 24.68
N MET A 37 -8.21 -4.95 23.47
CA MET A 37 -9.53 -5.55 23.23
C MET A 37 -9.54 -7.07 23.46
N GLY A 38 -8.42 -7.68 23.84
CA GLY A 38 -8.29 -9.12 24.05
C GLY A 38 -8.24 -9.95 22.77
N GLN A 39 -8.09 -9.30 21.60
CA GLN A 39 -7.89 -9.99 20.33
C GLN A 39 -6.40 -10.14 20.04
N ARG A 40 -5.96 -11.34 19.63
CA ARG A 40 -4.59 -11.55 19.17
C ARG A 40 -4.43 -10.99 17.76
N MET A 41 -4.10 -9.70 17.69
CA MET A 41 -3.67 -9.03 16.47
C MET A 41 -2.14 -9.10 16.44
N ASP A 42 -1.57 -9.72 15.42
CA ASP A 42 -0.14 -9.82 15.20
C ASP A 42 0.22 -9.11 13.89
N LEU A 43 1.47 -8.63 13.75
CA LEU A 43 1.99 -8.10 12.48
C LEU A 43 2.29 -9.20 11.44
N ASN A 44 1.86 -10.44 11.70
CA ASN A 44 2.04 -11.57 10.79
C ASN A 44 0.91 -11.61 9.76
N PHE A 45 1.02 -10.74 8.75
CA PHE A 45 0.20 -10.84 7.55
C PHE A 45 0.54 -12.14 6.83
N GLN A 46 -0.46 -12.82 6.26
CA GLN A 46 -0.22 -14.07 5.52
C GLN A 46 0.87 -13.86 4.45
N LEU A 47 1.61 -14.91 4.10
CA LEU A 47 2.74 -14.82 3.16
C LEU A 47 2.32 -14.13 1.83
N PHE A 48 1.09 -14.40 1.37
CA PHE A 48 0.51 -13.77 0.20
C PHE A 48 0.31 -12.26 0.36
N GLU A 49 -0.25 -11.81 1.47
CA GLU A 49 -0.50 -10.39 1.75
C GLU A 49 0.83 -9.62 1.85
N THR A 50 1.79 -10.18 2.59
CA THR A 50 3.12 -9.58 2.75
C THR A 50 3.85 -9.48 1.40
N ALA A 51 3.82 -10.54 0.60
CA ALA A 51 4.47 -10.54 -0.72
C ALA A 51 3.79 -9.56 -1.69
N THR A 52 2.46 -9.52 -1.72
CA THR A 52 1.69 -8.62 -2.58
C THR A 52 1.92 -7.16 -2.20
N LEU A 53 1.91 -6.84 -0.90
CA LEU A 53 2.21 -5.51 -0.40
C LEU A 53 3.64 -5.10 -0.76
N PHE A 54 4.61 -5.98 -0.55
CA PHE A 54 6.02 -5.72 -0.88
C PHE A 54 6.23 -5.43 -2.37
N ILE A 55 5.65 -6.26 -3.26
CA ILE A 55 5.72 -6.06 -4.71
C ILE A 55 5.03 -4.75 -5.11
N THR A 56 3.88 -4.44 -4.51
CA THR A 56 3.14 -3.20 -4.79
C THR A 56 3.96 -1.96 -4.43
N VAL A 57 4.57 -1.94 -3.24
CA VAL A 57 5.43 -0.84 -2.80
C VAL A 57 6.64 -0.69 -3.73
N LEU A 58 7.25 -1.79 -4.14
CA LEU A 58 8.39 -1.79 -5.06
C LEU A 58 8.00 -1.24 -6.44
N VAL A 59 6.89 -1.68 -7.03
CA VAL A 59 6.40 -1.21 -8.33
C VAL A 59 6.05 0.28 -8.27
N VAL A 60 5.36 0.71 -7.21
CA VAL A 60 5.03 2.12 -6.99
C VAL A 60 6.32 2.94 -6.85
N ALA A 61 7.29 2.50 -6.04
CA ALA A 61 8.56 3.20 -5.87
C ALA A 61 9.31 3.38 -7.20
N PHE A 62 9.39 2.35 -8.04
CA PHE A 62 10.02 2.44 -9.37
C PHE A 62 9.27 3.38 -10.32
N MET A 63 7.94 3.33 -10.34
CA MET A 63 7.13 4.25 -11.17
C MET A 63 7.32 5.71 -10.79
N LEU A 64 7.58 5.97 -9.51
CA LEU A 64 7.74 7.30 -8.95
C LEU A 64 9.14 7.89 -9.14
N GLN A 65 10.20 7.07 -9.15
CA GLN A 65 11.57 7.50 -9.45
C GLN A 65 11.72 8.13 -10.84
N ASP A 66 10.80 7.77 -11.73
CA ASP A 66 10.84 8.08 -13.14
C ASP A 66 10.43 9.56 -13.45
N GLY A 67 10.18 10.38 -12.41
CA GLY A 67 10.21 11.86 -12.35
C GLY A 67 9.27 12.64 -13.28
N THR A 68 8.56 11.95 -14.15
CA THR A 68 7.73 12.50 -15.22
C THR A 68 6.33 11.98 -15.04
N ALA A 69 5.39 12.84 -14.66
CA ALA A 69 3.99 12.44 -14.63
C ALA A 69 3.32 12.75 -15.94
N ASN A 70 2.94 11.68 -16.63
CA ASN A 70 2.07 11.74 -17.78
C ASN A 70 0.71 11.19 -17.37
N TYR A 71 -0.36 11.63 -18.04
CA TYR A 71 -1.70 11.07 -17.84
C TYR A 71 -1.70 9.53 -17.95
N LEU A 72 -0.89 8.98 -18.87
CA LEU A 72 -0.69 7.54 -19.02
C LEU A 72 -0.04 6.88 -17.79
N LYS A 73 0.92 7.53 -17.12
CA LYS A 73 1.52 6.99 -15.89
C LYS A 73 0.53 6.99 -14.72
N GLY A 74 -0.28 8.05 -14.60
CA GLY A 74 -1.41 8.08 -13.66
C GLY A 74 -2.40 6.94 -13.93
N LEU A 75 -2.73 6.68 -15.19
CA LEU A 75 -3.57 5.54 -15.58
C LEU A 75 -2.93 4.19 -15.22
N MET A 76 -1.63 4.01 -15.43
CA MET A 76 -0.90 2.79 -15.04
C MET A 76 -0.93 2.56 -13.52
N LEU A 77 -0.79 3.62 -12.71
CA LEU A 77 -0.93 3.54 -11.25
C LEU A 77 -2.35 3.10 -10.83
N ILE A 78 -3.39 3.64 -11.48
CA ILE A 78 -4.78 3.23 -11.23
C ILE A 78 -5.01 1.77 -11.64
N LEU A 79 -4.51 1.36 -12.80
CA LEU A 79 -4.61 -0.03 -13.25
C LEU A 79 -3.88 -0.99 -12.32
N CYS A 80 -2.68 -0.62 -11.83
CA CYS A 80 -1.95 -1.39 -10.83
C CYS A 80 -2.76 -1.56 -9.55
N TYR A 81 -3.40 -0.48 -9.07
CA TYR A 81 -4.30 -0.55 -7.91
C TYR A 81 -5.48 -1.49 -8.16
N LEU A 82 -6.10 -1.46 -9.35
CA LEU A 82 -7.19 -2.37 -9.70
C LEU A 82 -6.75 -3.84 -9.77
N ILE A 83 -5.54 -4.11 -10.28
CA ILE A 83 -4.97 -5.47 -10.30
C ILE A 83 -4.77 -5.97 -8.88
N VAL A 84 -4.19 -5.17 -7.99
CA VAL A 84 -4.00 -5.54 -6.58
C VAL A 84 -5.35 -5.76 -5.89
N ALA A 85 -6.32 -4.88 -6.11
CA ALA A 85 -7.67 -5.03 -5.57
C ALA A 85 -8.36 -6.29 -6.08
N ALA A 86 -8.21 -6.62 -7.37
CA ALA A 86 -8.72 -7.86 -7.95
C ALA A 86 -7.99 -9.09 -7.40
N SER A 87 -6.67 -9.01 -7.17
CA SER A 87 -5.89 -10.07 -6.51
C SER A 87 -6.41 -10.34 -5.11
N PHE A 88 -6.69 -9.31 -4.31
CA PHE A 88 -7.31 -9.48 -2.99
C PHE A 88 -8.76 -9.99 -3.06
N PHE A 89 -9.55 -9.58 -4.06
CA PHE A 89 -10.91 -10.07 -4.23
C PHE A 89 -10.98 -11.55 -4.63
N VAL A 90 -10.01 -12.01 -5.45
CA VAL A 90 -9.90 -13.41 -5.88
C VAL A 90 -9.15 -14.26 -4.85
N HIS A 91 -8.31 -13.66 -4.01
CA HIS A 91 -7.66 -14.35 -2.91
C HIS A 91 -8.72 -14.74 -1.87
N VAL A 92 -9.25 -15.94 -2.04
CA VAL A 92 -9.97 -16.65 -0.99
C VAL A 92 -8.89 -17.21 -0.09
N ASP A 93 -8.81 -16.69 1.15
CA ASP A 93 -7.97 -17.29 2.18
C ASP A 93 -8.30 -18.78 2.27
N PRO A 94 -7.31 -19.69 2.11
CA PRO A 94 -7.55 -21.06 2.47
C PRO A 94 -7.89 -21.07 3.96
N GLN A 95 -9.13 -21.41 4.30
CA GLN A 95 -9.49 -21.73 5.68
C GLN A 95 -8.47 -22.75 6.17
N SER A 96 -7.63 -22.33 7.10
CA SER A 96 -6.86 -23.26 7.92
C SER A 96 -7.89 -24.10 8.67
N SER A 97 -8.12 -25.28 8.12
CA SER A 97 -8.71 -26.39 8.83
C SER A 97 -7.74 -26.81 9.92
N ASP A 98 -7.72 -26.08 11.04
CA ASP A 98 -7.22 -26.62 12.29
C ASP A 98 -8.44 -27.07 13.10
N GLY A 99 -8.50 -28.38 13.34
CA GLY A 99 -9.53 -29.05 14.13
C GLY A 99 -9.32 -28.98 15.63
#